data_AF-A0A3Q2ZVM3-F1
#
_entry.id   AF-A0A3Q2ZVM3-F1
#
_cell.length_a   1.000
_cell.length_b   1.000
_cell.length_c   1.000
_cell.angle_alpha   90.00
_cell.angle_beta   90.00
_cell.angle_gamma   90.00
#
_symmetry.space_group_name_H-M   'P 1'
#
loop_
_entity.id
_entity.type
_entity.pdbx_description
1 polymer ?
#
loop_
_entity_poly.entity_id
_entity_poly.type
_entity_poly.pdbx_seq_one_letter_code
_entity_poly.pdbx_strand_id
1 'polypeptide(L)'
;MNALLRRFGPRRVRALRGFHVAAPLATFDLRKVELTPLEQRKLTFDSHALVTELEKSGLEKRQAELLISALVTLTTANMDIVYKDMVTKSHQEIAVQQIMAHLDSIRKDMVILEKSEFANLRSENTKMKRELEQLENRLKEESEKVRAETKLDINLERSWISDMFTEQEKKLMEATSEFHHKKADLENDNLEINKKIDLQVASLKTLLESLKLETVRYLAATIFSCLAIALGVYRLWR
;
A
#
# COMPACT_ATOMS: atom_id res chain seq x y z
N MET A 1 -18.43 -9.81 32.59
CA MET A 1 -19.71 -9.73 31.86
C MET A 1 -19.43 -9.09 30.50
N ASN A 2 -19.50 -9.90 29.43
CA ASN A 2 -19.92 -9.66 28.04
C ASN A 2 -19.96 -8.20 27.52
N ALA A 3 -19.55 -7.83 26.31
CA ALA A 3 -19.39 -8.57 25.06
C ALA A 3 -18.48 -7.80 24.07
N LEU A 4 -17.41 -8.44 23.59
CA LEU A 4 -16.66 -8.03 22.40
C LEU A 4 -17.27 -8.75 21.19
N LEU A 5 -18.18 -8.09 20.47
CA LEU A 5 -18.74 -8.61 19.23
C LEU A 5 -17.74 -8.42 18.08
N ARG A 6 -16.86 -9.40 17.91
CA ARG A 6 -16.10 -9.64 16.67
C ARG A 6 -17.06 -9.89 15.51
N ARG A 7 -17.22 -8.92 14.62
CA ARG A 7 -17.77 -9.15 13.27
C ARG A 7 -16.67 -9.77 12.39
N PHE A 8 -16.70 -11.08 12.25
CA PHE A 8 -16.00 -11.78 11.15
C PHE A 8 -16.76 -11.51 9.85
N GLY A 9 -16.18 -10.71 8.95
CA GLY A 9 -16.64 -10.59 7.57
C GLY A 9 -16.22 -11.82 6.75
N PRO A 10 -17.02 -12.28 5.78
CA PRO A 10 -16.66 -13.43 4.96
C PRO A 10 -15.47 -13.06 4.08
N ARG A 11 -14.35 -13.77 4.25
CA ARG A 11 -13.24 -13.80 3.29
C ARG A 11 -13.82 -14.20 1.93
N ARG A 12 -13.97 -13.24 1.02
CA ARG A 12 -14.16 -13.54 -0.40
C ARG A 12 -12.93 -14.27 -0.87
N VAL A 13 -13.07 -15.59 -1.04
CA VAL A 13 -12.15 -16.43 -1.78
C VAL A 13 -12.09 -15.86 -3.19
N ARG A 14 -11.03 -15.10 -3.47
CA ARG A 14 -10.71 -14.64 -4.82
C ARG A 14 -10.28 -15.89 -5.57
N ALA A 15 -11.20 -16.47 -6.34
CA ALA A 15 -10.86 -17.51 -7.30
C ALA A 15 -9.81 -16.91 -8.24
N LEU A 16 -8.54 -17.28 -8.06
CA LEU A 16 -7.56 -17.19 -9.12
C LEU A 16 -8.17 -18.00 -10.28
N ARG A 17 -8.69 -17.31 -11.30
CA ARG A 17 -8.84 -17.89 -12.62
C ARG A 17 -7.43 -18.25 -13.05
N GLY A 18 -7.04 -19.49 -12.79
CA GLY A 18 -5.91 -20.10 -13.44
C GLY A 18 -6.11 -19.91 -14.94
N PHE A 19 -5.04 -19.51 -15.62
CA PHE A 19 -4.94 -19.66 -17.05
C PHE A 19 -5.30 -21.11 -17.38
N HIS A 20 -6.50 -21.33 -17.92
CA HIS A 20 -6.80 -22.57 -18.61
C HIS A 20 -5.92 -22.55 -19.84
N VAL A 21 -4.72 -23.12 -19.72
CA VAL A 21 -4.02 -23.68 -20.85
C VAL A 21 -4.93 -24.81 -21.32
N ALA A 22 -5.83 -24.48 -22.25
CA ALA A 22 -6.55 -25.48 -22.99
C ALA A 22 -5.48 -26.34 -23.66
N ALA A 23 -5.30 -27.56 -23.17
CA ALA A 23 -4.59 -28.57 -23.92
C ALA A 23 -5.24 -28.59 -25.31
N PRO A 24 -4.48 -28.49 -26.42
CA PRO A 24 -5.04 -28.74 -27.72
C PRO A 24 -5.39 -30.22 -27.73
N LEU A 25 -6.62 -30.55 -27.38
CA LEU A 25 -7.26 -31.76 -27.88
C LEU A 25 -7.31 -31.54 -29.38
N ALA A 26 -6.28 -32.02 -30.05
CA ALA A 26 -6.22 -32.12 -31.49
C ALA A 26 -7.31 -33.10 -31.92
N THR A 27 -8.56 -32.63 -31.92
CA THR A 27 -9.68 -33.25 -32.59
C THR A 27 -9.48 -33.00 -34.08
N PHE A 28 -8.41 -33.57 -34.63
CA PHE A 28 -8.41 -33.88 -36.05
C PHE A 28 -9.47 -34.96 -36.19
N ASP A 29 -10.69 -34.53 -36.50
CA ASP A 29 -11.79 -35.39 -36.88
C ASP A 29 -11.44 -35.97 -38.25
N LEU A 30 -10.46 -36.88 -38.25
CA LEU A 30 -10.12 -37.74 -39.36
C LEU A 30 -11.34 -38.64 -39.55
N ARG A 31 -12.34 -38.15 -40.27
CA ARG A 31 -13.41 -39.00 -40.79
C ARG A 31 -12.70 -40.15 -41.48
N LYS A 32 -12.81 -41.35 -40.89
CA LYS A 32 -12.32 -42.57 -41.50
C LYS A 32 -13.21 -42.81 -42.72
N VAL A 33 -12.74 -42.34 -43.86
CA VAL A 33 -13.42 -42.47 -45.14
C VAL A 33 -13.28 -43.94 -45.56
N GLU A 34 -14.20 -44.77 -45.10
CA GLU A 34 -14.37 -46.14 -45.61
C GLU A 34 -15.07 -46.04 -46.97
N LEU A 35 -14.29 -46.09 -48.04
CA LEU A 35 -14.79 -46.15 -49.40
C LEU A 35 -14.80 -47.59 -49.89
N THR A 36 -15.84 -47.87 -50.64
CA THR A 36 -16.27 -49.15 -51.20
C THR A 36 -15.17 -49.91 -51.96
N PRO A 37 -15.32 -51.25 -52.14
CA PRO A 37 -14.31 -52.08 -52.77
C PRO A 37 -14.07 -51.66 -54.22
N LEU A 38 -12.80 -51.66 -54.63
CA LEU A 38 -12.35 -51.33 -55.97
C LEU A 38 -13.03 -52.23 -57.03
N GLU A 39 -14.01 -51.68 -57.73
CA GLU A 39 -14.53 -52.24 -58.98
C GLU A 39 -13.44 -52.26 -60.10
N GLN A 40 -12.28 -51.66 -59.82
CA GLN A 40 -11.09 -51.60 -60.67
C GLN A 40 -10.19 -52.85 -60.60
N ARG A 41 -10.52 -53.87 -59.79
CA ARG A 41 -9.83 -55.18 -59.81
C ARG A 41 -10.23 -56.05 -61.02
N LYS A 42 -10.41 -55.45 -62.20
CA LYS A 42 -10.67 -56.19 -63.43
C LYS A 42 -9.33 -56.51 -64.09
N LEU A 43 -8.94 -57.77 -64.00
CA LEU A 43 -7.85 -58.33 -64.80
C LEU A 43 -8.25 -58.15 -66.28
N THR A 44 -7.55 -57.30 -67.03
CA THR A 44 -7.84 -57.04 -68.45
C THR A 44 -7.29 -58.12 -69.38
N PHE A 45 -6.93 -59.27 -68.82
CA PHE A 45 -6.28 -60.34 -69.54
C PHE A 45 -7.33 -61.29 -70.11
N ASP A 46 -7.32 -61.48 -71.42
CA ASP A 46 -8.15 -62.49 -72.06
C ASP A 46 -7.45 -63.85 -71.97
N SER A 47 -7.74 -64.57 -70.88
CA SER A 47 -7.17 -65.91 -70.62
C SER A 47 -7.41 -66.88 -71.78
N HIS A 48 -8.52 -66.74 -72.52
CA HIS A 48 -8.85 -67.66 -73.62
C HIS A 48 -8.01 -67.37 -74.87
N ALA A 49 -7.82 -66.10 -75.23
CA ALA A 49 -6.97 -65.72 -76.36
C ALA A 49 -5.55 -66.26 -76.22
N LEU A 50 -5.00 -66.24 -75.00
CA LEU A 50 -3.63 -66.65 -74.74
C LEU A 50 -3.45 -68.15 -74.63
N VAL A 51 -4.43 -68.88 -74.11
CA VAL A 51 -4.43 -70.35 -74.22
C VAL A 51 -4.43 -70.75 -75.68
N THR A 52 -5.24 -70.09 -76.51
CA THR A 52 -5.30 -70.35 -77.96
C THR A 52 -3.97 -70.03 -78.67
N GLU A 53 -3.27 -68.98 -78.26
CA GLU A 53 -1.96 -68.61 -78.80
C GLU A 53 -0.87 -69.61 -78.40
N LEU A 54 -0.88 -70.06 -77.14
CA LEU A 54 0.05 -71.06 -76.63
C LEU A 54 -0.16 -72.44 -77.29
N GLU A 55 -1.41 -72.84 -77.54
CA GLU A 55 -1.74 -74.04 -78.32
C GLU A 55 -1.17 -73.98 -79.75
N LYS A 56 -1.30 -72.83 -80.42
CA LYS A 56 -0.73 -72.61 -81.76
C LYS A 56 0.80 -72.68 -81.78
N SER A 57 1.45 -72.34 -80.66
CA SER A 57 2.91 -72.42 -80.50
C SER A 57 3.43 -73.84 -80.20
N GLY A 58 2.55 -74.85 -80.13
CA GLY A 58 2.91 -76.26 -79.98
C GLY A 58 2.82 -76.82 -78.56
N LEU A 59 2.20 -76.08 -77.62
CA LEU A 59 1.93 -76.56 -76.26
C LEU A 59 0.63 -77.37 -76.20
N GLU A 60 0.62 -78.42 -75.38
CA GLU A 60 -0.61 -79.17 -75.12
C GLU A 60 -1.63 -78.27 -74.39
N LYS A 61 -2.91 -78.35 -74.78
CA LYS A 61 -4.02 -77.56 -74.19
C LYS A 61 -4.00 -77.53 -72.66
N ARG A 62 -3.79 -78.69 -72.03
CA ARG A 62 -3.72 -78.82 -70.57
C ARG A 62 -2.54 -78.07 -69.95
N GLN A 63 -1.40 -78.03 -70.64
CA GLN A 63 -0.21 -77.31 -70.18
C GLN A 63 -0.38 -75.79 -70.37
N ALA A 64 -0.97 -75.36 -71.48
CA ALA A 64 -1.30 -73.95 -71.73
C ALA A 64 -2.31 -73.41 -70.70
N GLU A 65 -3.38 -74.15 -70.39
CA GLU A 65 -4.36 -73.78 -69.36
C GLU A 65 -3.72 -73.67 -67.97
N LEU A 66 -2.81 -74.59 -67.61
CA LEU A 66 -2.15 -74.60 -66.30
C LEU A 66 -1.17 -73.43 -66.13
N LEU A 67 -0.41 -73.11 -67.19
CA LEU A 67 0.48 -71.94 -67.21
C LEU A 67 -0.30 -70.63 -67.09
N ILE A 68 -1.38 -70.47 -67.86
CA ILE A 68 -2.22 -69.27 -67.83
C ILE A 68 -2.95 -69.15 -66.48
N SER A 69 -3.41 -70.25 -65.88
CA SER A 69 -4.01 -70.26 -64.55
C SER A 69 -3.02 -69.83 -63.45
N ALA A 70 -1.78 -70.31 -63.51
CA ALA A 70 -0.72 -69.88 -62.60
C ALA A 70 -0.39 -68.38 -62.77
N LEU A 71 -0.34 -67.90 -64.02
CA LEU A 71 -0.09 -66.50 -64.34
C LEU A 71 -1.23 -65.58 -63.86
N VAL A 72 -2.49 -66.00 -64.04
CA VAL A 72 -3.67 -65.28 -63.54
C VAL A 72 -3.63 -65.21 -62.01
N THR A 73 -3.30 -66.31 -61.35
CA THR A 73 -3.21 -66.36 -59.88
C THR A 73 -2.11 -65.44 -59.35
N LEU A 74 -0.92 -65.49 -59.95
CA LEU A 74 0.21 -64.62 -59.59
C LEU A 74 -0.10 -63.14 -59.84
N THR A 75 -0.70 -62.82 -60.99
CA THR A 75 -1.04 -61.45 -61.37
C THR A 75 -2.13 -60.88 -60.46
N THR A 76 -3.12 -61.69 -60.09
CA THR A 76 -4.18 -61.29 -59.15
C THR A 76 -3.60 -61.02 -57.76
N ALA A 77 -2.73 -61.91 -57.26
CA ALA A 77 -2.06 -61.72 -55.97
C ALA A 77 -1.15 -60.47 -55.96
N ASN A 78 -0.40 -60.23 -57.04
CA ASN A 78 0.43 -59.03 -57.18
C ASN A 78 -0.42 -57.76 -57.26
N MET A 79 -1.54 -57.79 -57.98
CA MET A 79 -2.49 -56.66 -58.01
C MET A 79 -3.02 -56.35 -56.61
N ASP A 80 -3.42 -57.35 -55.83
CA ASP A 80 -3.92 -57.14 -54.46
C ASP A 80 -2.89 -56.48 -53.55
N ILE A 81 -1.60 -56.84 -53.68
CA ILE A 81 -0.51 -56.21 -52.93
C ILE A 81 -0.32 -54.75 -53.38
N VAL A 82 -0.23 -54.51 -54.68
CA VAL A 82 0.00 -53.17 -55.23
C VAL A 82 -1.16 -52.23 -54.93
N TYR A 83 -2.41 -52.67 -55.08
CA TYR A 83 -3.59 -51.84 -54.81
C TYR A 83 -3.85 -51.61 -53.32
N LYS A 84 -3.29 -52.44 -52.43
CA LYS A 84 -3.33 -52.21 -50.98
C LYS A 84 -2.46 -51.03 -50.57
N ASP A 85 -1.32 -50.86 -51.22
CA ASP A 85 -0.36 -49.79 -50.91
C ASP A 85 -0.57 -48.54 -51.79
N MET A 86 -1.35 -48.64 -52.88
CA MET A 86 -1.68 -47.52 -53.73
C MET A 86 -2.85 -46.69 -53.20
N VAL A 87 -2.76 -45.38 -53.44
CA VAL A 87 -3.81 -44.42 -53.14
C VAL A 87 -4.59 -44.09 -54.40
N THR A 88 -5.93 -44.17 -54.34
CA THR A 88 -6.79 -43.79 -55.45
C THR A 88 -6.88 -42.26 -55.57
N LYS A 89 -7.10 -41.75 -56.79
CA LYS A 89 -7.29 -40.30 -57.01
C LYS A 89 -8.43 -39.73 -56.17
N SER A 90 -9.52 -40.49 -55.99
CA SER A 90 -10.64 -40.10 -55.12
C SER A 90 -10.24 -39.99 -53.65
N HIS A 91 -9.40 -40.88 -53.14
CA HIS A 91 -8.88 -40.80 -51.78
C HIS A 91 -7.99 -39.57 -51.59
N GLN A 92 -7.11 -39.27 -52.56
CA GLN A 92 -6.28 -38.07 -52.53
C GLN A 92 -7.12 -36.79 -52.55
N GLU A 93 -8.15 -36.71 -53.38
CA GLU A 93 -9.00 -35.52 -53.48
C GLU A 93 -9.76 -35.24 -52.18
N ILE A 94 -10.32 -36.28 -51.55
CA ILE A 94 -11.02 -36.13 -50.26
C ILE A 94 -10.06 -35.69 -49.16
N ALA A 95 -8.86 -36.27 -49.10
CA ALA A 95 -7.84 -35.87 -48.12
C ALA A 95 -7.44 -34.39 -48.31
N VAL A 96 -7.24 -33.95 -49.56
CA VAL A 96 -6.93 -32.55 -49.86
C VAL A 96 -8.07 -31.62 -49.47
N GLN A 97 -9.33 -31.98 -49.75
CA GLN A 97 -10.49 -31.19 -49.36
C GLN A 97 -10.61 -31.06 -47.82
N GLN A 98 -10.35 -32.13 -47.08
CA GLN A 98 -10.31 -32.09 -45.61
C GLN A 98 -9.21 -31.16 -45.09
N ILE A 99 -8.00 -31.28 -45.64
CA ILE A 99 -6.88 -30.39 -45.28
C ILE A 99 -7.23 -28.93 -45.58
N MET A 100 -7.81 -28.65 -46.75
CA MET A 100 -8.25 -27.28 -47.11
C MET A 100 -9.30 -26.74 -46.14
N ALA A 101 -10.30 -27.54 -45.76
CA ALA A 101 -11.31 -27.14 -44.79
C ALA A 101 -10.71 -26.82 -43.41
N HIS A 102 -9.75 -27.62 -42.95
CA HIS A 102 -9.03 -27.35 -41.71
C HIS A 102 -8.18 -26.08 -41.79
N LEU A 103 -7.47 -25.85 -42.90
CA LEU A 103 -6.72 -24.62 -43.12
C LEU A 103 -7.62 -23.39 -43.14
N ASP A 104 -8.81 -23.49 -43.74
CA ASP A 104 -9.78 -22.40 -43.74
C ASP A 104 -10.36 -22.12 -42.35
N SER A 105 -10.55 -23.15 -41.51
CA SER A 105 -10.92 -22.98 -40.11
C SER A 105 -9.84 -22.23 -39.33
N ILE A 106 -8.58 -22.68 -39.44
CA ILE A 106 -7.43 -22.04 -38.78
C ILE A 106 -7.29 -20.59 -39.23
N ARG A 107 -7.49 -20.30 -40.52
CA ARG A 107 -7.45 -18.93 -41.05
C ARG A 107 -8.54 -18.05 -40.42
N LYS A 108 -9.76 -18.57 -40.24
CA LYS A 108 -10.84 -17.84 -39.56
C LYS A 108 -10.48 -17.55 -38.10
N ASP A 109 -9.97 -18.55 -37.38
CA ASP A 109 -9.57 -18.39 -35.98
C ASP A 109 -8.45 -17.35 -35.83
N MET A 110 -7.46 -17.35 -36.73
CA MET A 110 -6.40 -16.34 -36.78
C MET A 110 -6.96 -14.92 -36.97
N VAL A 111 -7.89 -14.74 -37.92
CA VAL A 111 -8.51 -13.43 -38.19
C VAL A 111 -9.37 -12.97 -37.00
N ILE A 112 -10.09 -13.88 -36.34
CA ILE A 112 -10.87 -13.56 -35.14
C ILE A 112 -9.93 -13.11 -34.01
N LEU A 113 -8.83 -13.82 -33.80
CA LEU A 113 -7.84 -13.49 -32.79
C LEU A 113 -7.25 -12.10 -33.05
N GLU A 114 -6.77 -11.83 -34.26
CA GLU A 114 -6.19 -10.55 -34.68
C GLU A 114 -7.17 -9.37 -34.57
N LYS A 115 -8.40 -9.55 -35.05
CA LYS A 115 -9.35 -8.43 -35.11
C LYS A 115 -10.13 -8.21 -33.82
N SER A 116 -10.47 -9.26 -33.09
CA SER A 116 -11.31 -9.17 -31.89
C SER A 116 -10.45 -9.11 -30.64
N GLU A 117 -9.68 -10.15 -30.37
CA GLU A 117 -9.03 -10.30 -29.07
C GLU A 117 -7.87 -9.31 -28.89
N PHE A 118 -7.01 -9.14 -29.90
CA PHE A 118 -5.93 -8.17 -29.82
C PHE A 118 -6.43 -6.73 -29.79
N ALA A 119 -7.48 -6.40 -30.52
CA ALA A 119 -8.09 -5.07 -30.49
C ALA A 119 -8.70 -4.78 -29.10
N ASN A 120 -9.41 -5.74 -28.53
CA ASN A 120 -9.97 -5.65 -27.19
C ASN A 120 -8.87 -5.46 -26.15
N LEU A 121 -7.83 -6.32 -26.15
CA LEU A 121 -6.70 -6.21 -25.23
C LEU A 121 -5.98 -4.87 -25.36
N ARG A 122 -5.78 -4.36 -26.57
CA ARG A 122 -5.16 -3.05 -26.79
C ARG A 122 -6.03 -1.92 -26.26
N SER A 123 -7.34 -1.98 -26.49
CA SER A 123 -8.29 -1.00 -25.96
C SER A 123 -8.33 -1.02 -24.42
N GLU A 124 -8.32 -2.20 -23.81
CA GLU A 124 -8.32 -2.39 -22.36
C GLU A 124 -7.00 -1.91 -21.75
N ASN A 125 -5.86 -2.22 -22.38
CA ASN A 125 -4.55 -1.74 -21.94
C ASN A 125 -4.46 -0.20 -22.00
N THR A 126 -4.95 0.43 -23.07
CA THR A 126 -4.98 1.91 -23.16
C THR A 126 -5.94 2.53 -22.16
N LYS A 127 -7.07 1.86 -21.85
CA LYS A 127 -8.00 2.29 -20.80
C LYS A 127 -7.35 2.21 -19.43
N MET A 128 -6.72 1.09 -19.08
CA MET A 128 -6.00 0.93 -17.81
C MET A 128 -4.88 1.95 -17.65
N LYS A 129 -4.12 2.25 -18.71
CA LYS A 129 -3.10 3.31 -18.68
C LYS A 129 -3.69 4.68 -18.35
N ARG A 130 -4.81 5.05 -18.98
CA ARG A 130 -5.51 6.32 -18.70
C ARG A 130 -6.04 6.40 -17.27
N GLU A 131 -6.62 5.32 -16.75
CA GLU A 131 -7.10 5.27 -15.37
C GLU A 131 -5.94 5.37 -14.37
N LEU A 132 -4.81 4.74 -14.66
CA LEU A 132 -3.60 4.82 -13.82
C LEU A 132 -3.05 6.25 -13.79
N GLU A 133 -2.92 6.90 -14.95
CA GLU A 133 -2.48 8.30 -15.05
C GLU A 133 -3.44 9.25 -14.32
N GLN A 134 -4.75 9.02 -14.43
CA GLN A 134 -5.74 9.79 -13.69
C GLN A 134 -5.61 9.61 -12.16
N LEU A 135 -5.39 8.38 -11.69
CA LEU A 135 -5.19 8.10 -10.26
C LEU A 135 -3.89 8.72 -9.75
N GLU A 136 -2.81 8.66 -10.54
CA GLU A 136 -1.52 9.27 -10.20
C GLU A 136 -1.65 10.79 -10.06
N ASN A 137 -2.32 11.45 -11.01
CA ASN A 137 -2.57 12.89 -10.95
C ASN A 137 -3.42 13.27 -9.72
N ARG A 138 -4.52 12.55 -9.46
CA ARG A 138 -5.35 12.77 -8.27
C ARG A 138 -4.59 12.58 -6.97
N LEU A 139 -3.76 11.54 -6.89
CA LEU A 139 -2.95 11.27 -5.70
C LEU A 139 -1.93 12.39 -5.47
N LYS A 140 -1.31 12.89 -6.54
CA LYS A 140 -0.38 14.01 -6.48
C LYS A 140 -1.07 15.30 -6.01
N GLU A 141 -2.21 15.63 -6.59
CA GLU A 141 -3.02 16.80 -6.20
C GLU A 141 -3.44 16.74 -4.73
N GLU A 142 -3.99 15.60 -4.28
CA GLU A 142 -4.39 15.42 -2.88
C GLU A 142 -3.19 15.44 -1.94
N SER A 143 -2.04 14.88 -2.34
CA SER A 143 -0.81 14.95 -1.54
C SER A 143 -0.28 16.38 -1.39
N GLU A 144 -0.30 17.16 -2.47
CA GLU A 144 0.09 18.57 -2.46
C GLU A 144 -0.87 19.41 -1.62
N LYS A 145 -2.18 19.15 -1.74
CA LYS A 145 -3.22 19.79 -0.92
C LYS A 145 -3.04 19.49 0.57
N VAL A 146 -2.93 18.23 0.96
CA VAL A 146 -2.71 17.83 2.36
C VAL A 146 -1.43 18.45 2.91
N ARG A 147 -0.36 18.51 2.11
CA ARG A 147 0.91 19.16 2.49
C ARG A 147 0.72 20.66 2.71
N ALA A 148 -0.02 21.35 1.85
CA ALA A 148 -0.31 22.76 1.99
C ALA A 148 -1.18 23.06 3.22
N GLU A 149 -2.24 22.26 3.42
CA GLU A 149 -3.12 22.33 4.61
C GLU A 149 -2.32 22.11 5.90
N THR A 150 -1.53 21.03 5.98
CA THR A 150 -0.70 20.74 7.16
C THR A 150 0.31 21.87 7.43
N LYS A 151 0.92 22.44 6.39
CA LYS A 151 1.84 23.57 6.55
C LYS A 151 1.12 24.82 7.07
N LEU A 152 -0.10 25.07 6.59
CA LEU A 152 -0.91 26.18 7.05
C LEU A 152 -1.29 25.98 8.53
N ASP A 153 -1.76 24.80 8.91
CA ASP A 153 -2.14 24.47 10.29
C ASP A 153 -0.98 24.68 11.25
N ILE A 154 0.21 24.15 10.93
CA ILE A 154 1.42 24.34 11.73
C ILE A 154 1.77 25.84 11.86
N ASN A 155 1.64 26.61 10.78
CA ASN A 155 1.92 28.04 10.83
C ASN A 155 0.92 28.81 11.69
N LEU A 156 -0.37 28.45 11.61
CA LEU A 156 -1.41 29.04 12.44
C LEU A 156 -1.21 28.72 13.92
N GLU A 157 -0.95 27.45 14.26
CA GLU A 157 -0.62 27.04 15.62
C GLU A 157 0.63 27.74 16.14
N ARG A 158 1.67 27.86 15.31
CA ARG A 158 2.90 28.59 15.67
C ARG A 158 2.63 30.06 15.97
N SER A 159 1.80 30.72 15.16
CA SER A 159 1.38 32.10 15.41
C SER A 159 0.61 32.20 16.73
N TRP A 160 -0.36 31.30 16.94
CA TRP A 160 -1.15 31.25 18.17
C TRP A 160 -0.29 31.07 19.43
N ILE A 161 0.66 30.13 19.39
CA ILE A 161 1.59 29.90 20.50
C ILE A 161 2.45 31.14 20.74
N SER A 162 2.94 31.78 19.67
CA SER A 162 3.71 33.02 19.78
C SER A 162 2.89 34.13 20.44
N ASP A 163 1.65 34.35 20.00
CA ASP A 163 0.77 35.37 20.55
C ASP A 163 0.48 35.10 22.03
N MET A 164 0.15 33.85 22.38
CA MET A 164 -0.04 33.44 23.78
C MET A 164 1.22 33.65 24.63
N PHE A 165 2.40 33.36 24.09
CA PHE A 165 3.67 33.57 24.79
C PHE A 165 3.92 35.07 25.03
N THR A 166 3.70 35.92 24.03
CA THR A 166 3.85 37.38 24.20
C THR A 166 2.86 37.95 25.21
N GLU A 167 1.63 37.45 25.25
CA GLU A 167 0.62 37.84 26.23
C GLU A 167 1.01 37.40 27.65
N GLN A 168 1.59 36.21 27.80
CA GLN A 168 2.12 35.74 29.08
C GLN A 168 3.33 36.55 29.54
N GLU A 169 4.25 36.87 28.63
CA GLU A 169 5.41 37.71 28.91
C GLU A 169 4.98 39.11 29.36
N LYS A 170 3.98 39.70 28.70
CA LYS A 170 3.39 40.98 29.10
C LYS A 170 2.80 40.92 30.51
N LYS A 171 1.99 39.90 30.82
CA LYS A 171 1.42 39.72 32.17
C LYS A 171 2.49 39.55 33.24
N LEU A 172 3.56 38.81 32.92
CA LEU A 172 4.69 38.62 33.81
C LEU A 172 5.43 39.94 34.05
N MET A 173 5.61 40.75 33.00
CA MET A 173 6.21 42.09 33.11
C MET A 173 5.34 43.04 33.96
N GLU A 174 4.02 43.05 33.75
CA GLU A 174 3.07 43.83 34.55
C GLU A 174 3.11 43.41 36.03
N ALA A 175 3.02 42.11 36.32
CA ALA A 175 3.11 41.58 37.68
C ALA A 175 4.46 41.89 38.35
N THR A 176 5.55 41.82 37.58
CA THR A 176 6.90 42.16 38.07
C THR A 176 6.98 43.67 38.39
N SER A 177 6.43 44.53 37.53
CA SER A 177 6.36 45.97 37.77
C SER A 177 5.52 46.31 39.00
N GLU A 178 4.35 45.70 39.15
CA GLU A 178 3.50 45.87 40.34
C GLU A 178 4.20 45.39 41.62
N PHE A 179 4.90 44.26 41.55
CA PHE A 179 5.68 43.75 42.67
C PHE A 179 6.80 44.72 43.07
N HIS A 180 7.53 45.28 42.10
CA HIS A 180 8.55 46.29 42.36
C HIS A 180 7.97 47.57 42.96
N HIS A 181 6.83 48.04 42.48
CA HIS A 181 6.14 49.20 43.05
C HIS A 181 5.77 48.96 44.52
N LYS A 182 5.08 47.84 44.81
CA LYS A 182 4.69 47.49 46.18
C LYS A 182 5.90 47.30 47.10
N LYS A 183 7.00 46.74 46.56
CA LYS A 183 8.26 46.61 47.31
C LYS A 183 8.83 47.99 47.66
N ALA A 184 8.84 48.93 46.73
CA ALA A 184 9.32 50.29 46.98
C ALA A 184 8.45 51.03 48.02
N ASP A 185 7.12 50.88 47.93
CA ASP A 185 6.19 51.44 48.93
C ASP A 185 6.49 50.87 50.33
N LEU A 186 6.66 49.55 50.43
CA LEU A 186 6.96 48.88 51.69
C LEU A 186 8.34 49.26 52.24
N GLU A 187 9.35 49.49 51.38
CA GLU A 187 10.66 50.01 51.80
C GLU A 187 10.56 51.45 52.33
N ASN A 188 9.75 52.30 51.70
CA ASN A 188 9.50 53.66 52.16
C ASN A 188 8.78 53.68 53.52
N ASP A 189 7.74 52.86 53.69
CA ASP A 189 7.01 52.73 54.96
C ASP A 189 7.93 52.24 56.08
N ASN A 190 8.77 51.22 55.80
CA ASN A 190 9.76 50.74 56.76
C ASN A 190 10.78 51.82 57.12
N LEU A 191 11.24 52.61 56.16
CA LEU A 191 12.14 53.73 56.41
C LEU A 191 11.48 54.79 57.31
N GLU A 192 10.21 55.10 57.09
CA GLU A 192 9.46 56.05 57.94
C GLU A 192 9.30 55.52 59.36
N ILE A 193 8.94 54.24 59.52
CA ILE A 193 8.83 53.59 60.83
C ILE A 193 10.18 53.60 61.55
N ASN A 194 11.27 53.23 60.87
CA ASN A 194 12.61 53.26 61.46
C ASN A 194 13.00 54.66 61.92
N LYS A 195 12.74 55.69 61.10
CA LYS A 195 12.97 57.10 61.50
C LYS A 195 12.16 57.48 62.74
N LYS A 196 10.90 57.07 62.83
CA LYS A 196 10.04 57.32 64.01
C LYS A 196 10.59 56.62 65.26
N ILE A 197 11.04 55.36 65.13
CA ILE A 197 11.67 54.61 66.21
C ILE A 197 12.93 55.34 66.69
N ASP A 198 13.81 55.75 65.78
CA ASP A 198 15.05 56.46 66.12
C ASP A 198 14.77 57.77 66.88
N LEU A 199 13.77 58.54 66.44
CA LEU A 199 13.34 59.76 67.13
C LEU A 199 12.78 59.47 68.53
N GLN A 200 11.95 58.42 68.68
CA GLN A 200 11.42 58.02 69.99
C GLN A 200 12.53 57.53 70.92
N VAL A 201 13.50 56.76 70.41
CA VAL A 201 14.66 56.30 71.18
C VAL A 201 15.51 57.49 71.64
N ALA A 202 15.79 58.45 70.75
CA ALA A 202 16.50 59.67 71.11
C ALA A 202 15.74 60.48 72.17
N SER A 203 14.43 60.67 71.99
CA SER A 203 13.56 61.35 72.95
C SER A 203 13.58 60.65 74.32
N LEU A 204 13.37 59.33 74.37
CA LEU A 204 13.40 58.56 75.61
C LEU A 204 14.77 58.63 76.28
N LYS A 205 15.86 58.64 75.51
CA LYS A 205 17.22 58.80 76.03
C LYS A 205 17.42 60.17 76.68
N THR A 206 16.96 61.25 76.06
CA THR A 206 17.03 62.60 76.65
C THR A 206 16.22 62.71 77.94
N LEU A 207 15.03 62.13 77.98
CA LEU A 207 14.18 62.08 79.18
C LEU A 207 14.84 61.25 80.30
N LEU A 208 15.44 60.11 79.96
CA LEU A 208 16.20 59.30 80.90
C LEU A 208 17.39 60.07 81.47
N GLU A 209 18.14 60.79 80.64
CA GLU A 209 19.26 61.62 81.07
C GLU A 209 18.81 62.77 81.98
N SER A 210 17.69 63.44 81.66
CA SER A 210 17.14 64.49 82.52
C SER A 210 16.67 63.95 83.88
N LEU A 211 15.97 62.81 83.91
CA LEU A 211 15.54 62.16 85.15
C LEU A 211 16.74 61.70 86.01
N LYS A 212 17.80 61.20 85.38
CA LYS A 212 19.05 60.87 86.09
C LYS A 212 19.65 62.11 86.74
N LEU A 213 19.75 63.22 86.01
CA LEU A 213 20.26 64.49 86.56
C LEU A 213 19.39 65.04 87.69
N GLU A 214 18.07 64.93 87.55
CA GLU A 214 17.11 65.32 88.58
C GLU A 214 17.25 64.48 89.84
N THR A 215 17.35 63.16 89.71
CA THR A 215 17.60 62.26 90.85
C THR A 215 18.92 62.58 91.55
N VAL A 216 19.99 62.84 90.80
CA VAL A 216 21.29 63.26 91.35
C VAL A 216 21.14 64.59 92.12
N ARG A 217 20.39 65.57 91.58
CA ARG A 217 20.12 66.84 92.26
C ARG A 217 19.31 66.66 93.55
N TYR A 218 18.23 65.87 93.53
CA TYR A 218 17.45 65.57 94.74
C TYR A 218 18.29 64.86 95.80
N LEU A 219 19.11 63.88 95.40
CA LEU A 219 19.99 63.16 96.31
C LEU A 219 21.04 64.09 96.93
N ALA A 220 21.62 65.01 96.15
CA ALA A 220 22.48 66.05 96.70
C ALA A 220 21.73 66.93 97.71
N ALA A 221 20.51 67.38 97.37
CA ALA A 221 19.70 68.23 98.24
C ALA A 221 19.32 67.54 99.57
N THR A 222 18.99 66.25 99.56
CA THR A 222 18.67 65.50 100.79
C THR A 222 19.90 65.24 101.65
N ILE A 223 21.08 64.96 101.04
CA ILE A 223 22.33 64.86 101.80
C ILE A 223 22.67 66.22 102.44
N PHE A 224 22.55 67.32 101.69
CA PHE A 224 22.77 68.67 102.23
C PHE A 224 21.77 69.03 103.33
N SER A 225 20.48 68.66 103.21
CA SER A 225 19.49 68.92 104.26
C SER A 225 19.72 68.06 105.50
N CYS A 226 20.05 66.77 105.35
CA CYS A 226 20.43 65.91 106.47
C CYS A 226 21.69 66.43 107.18
N LEU A 227 22.72 66.87 106.44
CA LEU A 227 23.91 67.50 107.02
C LEU A 227 23.55 68.81 107.74
N ALA A 228 22.68 69.64 107.17
CA ALA A 228 22.22 70.88 107.81
C ALA A 228 21.45 70.61 109.11
N ILE A 229 20.57 69.59 109.13
CA ILE A 229 19.84 69.16 110.33
C ILE A 229 20.80 68.58 111.37
N ALA A 230 21.74 67.71 110.97
CA ALA A 230 22.74 67.13 111.87
C ALA A 230 23.64 68.21 112.50
N LEU A 231 24.06 69.21 111.72
CA LEU A 231 24.78 70.38 112.22
C LEU A 231 23.89 71.24 113.14
N GLY A 232 22.60 71.37 112.85
CA GLY A 232 21.62 72.03 113.71
C GLY A 232 21.43 71.34 115.07
N VAL A 233 21.30 70.01 115.08
CA VAL A 233 21.17 69.19 116.30
C VAL A 233 22.48 69.19 117.09
N TYR A 234 23.63 69.07 116.42
CA TYR A 234 24.95 69.19 117.07
C TYR A 234 25.14 70.55 117.75
N ARG A 235 24.57 71.63 117.17
CA ARG A 235 24.62 72.98 117.74
C ARG A 235 23.68 73.18 118.93
N LEU A 236 22.60 72.40 119.04
CA LEU A 236 21.67 72.41 120.19
C LEU A 236 22.13 71.52 121.36
N TRP A 237 23.09 70.62 121.14
CA TRP A 237 23.67 69.74 122.17
C TRP A 237 25.03 70.25 122.71
N ARG A 238 25.38 71.51 122.43
CA ARG A 238 26.52 72.22 123.01
C ARG A 238 26.02 73.44 123.76
#